data_AF-A0A5J9SRW1-F1
#
_entry.id   AF-A0A5J9SRW1-F1
#
_cell.length_a   1.000
_cell.length_b   1.000
_cell.length_c   1.000
_cell.angle_alpha   90.00
_cell.angle_beta   90.00
_cell.angle_gamma   90.00
#
_symmetry.space_group_name_H-M   'P 1'
#
loop_
_entity.id
_entity.type
_entity.pdbx_description
1 polymer ?
#
loop_
_entity_poly.entity_id
_entity_poly.type
_entity_poly.pdbx_seq_one_letter_code
_entity_poly.pdbx_strand_id
1 'polypeptide(L)'
;MTWLQAMAFVYFGRADTPVEGILNRTNALGGPTLTYFKSKSDYARRAVGKAGWESIFRQHLSRNGAGLANGTAAATALGWLDGLYEFMAQFVSSNPREAFANYRDLDIGRNVVGGDGVSTYRSGRVWGERYFMGNYRKLAAVKARVDPSDYFRNEQSIPPLR
;
A
#
# COMPACT_ATOMS: atom_id res chain seq x y z
N MET A 1 24.14 -1.61 -17.18
CA MET A 1 24.22 -1.48 -15.71
C MET A 1 24.55 -2.85 -15.15
N THR A 2 25.60 -2.97 -14.35
CA THR A 2 25.94 -4.24 -13.68
C THR A 2 24.95 -4.52 -12.54
N TRP A 3 24.90 -5.76 -12.04
CA TRP A 3 24.06 -6.11 -10.89
C TRP A 3 24.38 -5.23 -9.66
N LEU A 4 25.67 -4.97 -9.39
CA LEU A 4 26.10 -4.10 -8.29
C LEU A 4 25.61 -2.65 -8.46
N GLN A 5 25.70 -2.10 -9.68
CA GLN A 5 25.19 -0.76 -9.98
C GLN A 5 23.66 -0.70 -9.82
N ALA A 6 22.95 -1.76 -10.22
CA ALA A 6 21.50 -1.86 -10.04
C ALA A 6 21.12 -1.93 -8.56
N MET A 7 21.87 -2.69 -7.74
CA MET A 7 21.63 -2.76 -6.29
C MET A 7 21.94 -1.44 -5.59
N ALA A 8 23.01 -0.75 -5.98
CA ALA A 8 23.32 0.58 -5.47
C ALA A 8 22.18 1.57 -5.81
N PHE A 9 21.69 1.53 -7.06
CA PHE A 9 20.53 2.32 -7.46
C PHE A 9 19.27 1.99 -6.65
N VAL A 10 18.94 0.72 -6.44
CA VAL A 10 17.75 0.31 -5.67
C VAL A 10 17.85 0.76 -4.21
N TYR A 11 19.03 0.68 -3.61
CA TYR A 11 19.23 0.99 -2.20
C TYR A 11 19.32 2.51 -1.93
N PHE A 12 19.96 3.26 -2.82
CA PHE A 12 20.23 4.70 -2.62
C PHE A 12 19.39 5.62 -3.50
N GLY A 13 18.73 5.09 -4.53
CA GLY A 13 17.85 5.84 -5.41
C GLY A 13 18.50 6.70 -6.47
N ARG A 14 19.83 6.66 -6.59
CA ARG A 14 20.57 7.51 -7.52
C ARG A 14 21.49 6.67 -8.38
N ALA A 15 21.38 6.84 -9.70
CA ALA A 15 22.10 6.05 -10.69
C ALA A 15 23.62 6.32 -10.70
N ASP A 16 24.05 7.42 -10.09
CA ASP A 16 25.45 7.85 -9.92
C ASP A 16 26.08 7.37 -8.60
N THR A 17 25.34 6.61 -7.77
CA THR A 17 25.86 6.15 -6.48
C THR A 17 27.02 5.16 -6.68
N PRO A 18 28.20 5.39 -6.07
CA PRO A 18 29.29 4.43 -6.06
C PRO A 18 28.87 3.10 -5.46
N VAL A 19 29.34 1.98 -6.00
CA VAL A 19 28.98 0.64 -5.52
C VAL A 19 29.44 0.39 -4.08
N GLU A 20 30.50 1.08 -3.65
CA GLU A 20 31.04 1.08 -2.29
C GLU A 20 30.04 1.62 -1.27
N GLY A 21 29.05 2.41 -1.71
CA GLY A 21 27.95 2.86 -0.86
C GLY A 21 27.21 1.70 -0.19
N ILE A 22 27.09 0.55 -0.87
CA ILE A 22 26.41 -0.67 -0.36
C ILE A 22 27.11 -1.22 0.90
N LEU A 23 28.36 -0.87 1.15
CA LEU A 23 29.11 -1.28 2.35
C LEU A 23 28.63 -0.55 3.61
N ASN A 24 27.92 0.58 3.47
CA ASN A 24 27.40 1.33 4.61
C ASN A 24 26.19 0.61 5.22
N ARG A 25 26.40 -0.01 6.39
CA ARG A 25 25.35 -0.72 7.17
C ARG A 25 24.49 0.20 8.03
N THR A 26 24.71 1.51 8.00
CA THR A 26 23.80 2.48 8.62
C THR A 26 22.53 2.51 7.79
N ASN A 27 21.65 1.57 8.10
CA ASN A 27 20.41 1.36 7.36
C ASN A 27 19.58 2.65 7.41
N ALA A 28 19.03 3.05 6.26
CA ALA A 28 18.03 4.11 6.20
C ALA A 28 16.87 3.87 7.19
N LEU A 29 16.59 2.60 7.51
CA LEU A 29 15.59 2.12 8.47
C LEU A 29 15.94 2.31 9.96
N GLY A 30 17.18 2.66 10.30
CA GLY A 30 17.64 2.82 11.70
C GLY A 30 18.47 4.08 11.97
N GLY A 31 18.65 4.95 10.97
CA GLY A 31 19.29 6.25 11.14
C GLY A 31 18.38 7.30 11.81
N PRO A 32 18.90 8.51 12.08
CA PRO A 32 18.16 9.61 12.74
C PRO A 32 16.98 10.14 11.91
N THR A 33 16.79 9.66 10.69
CA THR A 33 15.65 9.95 9.81
C THR A 33 14.83 8.68 9.66
N LEU A 34 13.77 8.53 10.45
CA LEU A 34 12.80 7.43 10.33
C LEU A 34 12.32 7.35 8.87
N THR A 35 12.63 6.27 8.17
CA THR A 35 12.05 6.02 6.85
C THR A 35 10.62 5.53 7.07
N TYR A 36 9.65 6.34 6.65
CA TYR A 36 8.25 5.92 6.62
C TYR A 36 8.00 5.06 5.39
N PHE A 37 7.54 3.82 5.61
CA PHE A 37 7.14 2.93 4.54
C PHE A 37 5.65 3.08 4.25
N LYS A 38 5.31 3.43 3.01
CA LYS A 38 3.95 3.39 2.48
C LYS A 38 3.93 2.45 1.28
N SER A 39 2.91 1.60 1.24
CA SER A 39 2.66 0.69 0.12
C SER A 39 1.18 0.68 -0.22
N LYS A 40 0.89 0.23 -1.44
CA LYS A 40 -0.44 -0.14 -1.94
C LYS A 40 -0.33 -1.52 -2.55
N SER A 41 -1.41 -2.29 -2.50
CA SER A 41 -1.43 -3.66 -2.98
C SER A 41 -2.59 -3.88 -3.94
N ASP A 42 -2.38 -4.79 -4.88
CA ASP A 42 -3.31 -5.12 -5.95
C ASP A 42 -3.29 -6.61 -6.25
N TYR A 43 -4.39 -7.12 -6.79
CA TYR A 43 -4.49 -8.49 -7.28
C TYR A 43 -4.49 -8.54 -8.81
N ALA A 44 -3.38 -8.96 -9.41
CA ALA A 44 -3.29 -9.16 -10.86
C ALA A 44 -3.93 -10.50 -11.24
N ARG A 45 -4.99 -10.48 -12.07
CA ARG A 45 -5.69 -11.71 -12.51
C ARG A 45 -4.94 -12.48 -13.60
N ARG A 46 -4.01 -11.81 -14.29
CA ARG A 46 -3.16 -12.36 -15.35
C ARG A 46 -1.80 -11.67 -15.27
N ALA A 47 -0.78 -12.32 -15.82
CA ALA A 47 0.52 -11.69 -15.98
C ALA A 47 0.40 -10.43 -16.86
N VAL A 48 1.06 -9.34 -16.43
CA VAL A 48 1.22 -8.14 -17.26
C VAL A 48 2.13 -8.50 -18.44
N GLY A 49 1.65 -8.29 -19.66
CA GLY A 49 2.42 -8.58 -20.87
C GLY A 49 3.60 -7.62 -21.06
N LYS A 50 4.51 -7.95 -21.98
CA LYS A 50 5.71 -7.16 -22.30
C LYS A 50 5.39 -5.67 -22.55
N ALA A 51 4.41 -5.38 -23.40
CA ALA A 51 4.01 -4.00 -23.71
C ALA A 51 3.50 -3.25 -22.45
N GLY A 52 2.79 -3.94 -21.55
CA GLY A 52 2.35 -3.39 -20.28
C GLY A 52 3.54 -3.03 -19.38
N TRP A 53 4.49 -3.95 -19.21
CA TRP A 53 5.72 -3.70 -18.45
C TRP A 53 6.56 -2.56 -19.03
N GLU A 54 6.72 -2.50 -20.35
CA GLU A 54 7.42 -1.40 -21.01
C GLU A 54 6.74 -0.05 -20.76
N SER A 55 5.41 -0.04 -20.69
CA SER A 55 4.64 1.15 -20.36
C SER A 55 4.80 1.54 -18.89
N ILE A 56 4.67 0.60 -17.95
CA ILE A 56 4.89 0.82 -16.51
C ILE A 56 6.28 1.41 -16.29
N PHE A 57 7.30 0.80 -16.89
CA PHE A 57 8.67 1.23 -16.72
C PHE A 57 8.89 2.65 -17.25
N ARG A 58 8.56 2.90 -18.52
CA ARG A 58 8.78 4.21 -19.16
C ARG A 58 7.98 5.34 -18.51
N GLN A 59 6.74 5.05 -18.13
CA GLN A 59 5.82 6.09 -17.64
C GLN A 59 5.94 6.34 -16.14
N HIS A 60 6.37 5.37 -15.33
CA HIS A 60 6.38 5.52 -13.87
C HIS A 60 7.75 5.22 -13.25
N LEU A 61 8.34 4.06 -13.53
CA LEU A 61 9.51 3.58 -12.79
C LEU A 61 10.83 4.24 -13.21
N SER A 62 10.97 4.67 -14.47
CA SER A 62 12.19 5.29 -14.98
C SER A 62 12.30 6.80 -14.69
N ARG A 63 11.34 7.37 -13.94
CA ARG A 63 11.38 8.79 -13.54
C ARG A 63 12.35 8.98 -12.36
N ASN A 64 13.12 10.06 -12.36
CA ASN A 64 13.98 10.42 -11.23
C ASN A 64 13.16 10.59 -9.95
N GLY A 65 13.56 9.90 -8.88
CA GLY A 65 12.85 9.94 -7.58
C GLY A 65 11.61 9.05 -7.49
N ALA A 66 11.38 8.14 -8.45
CA ALA A 66 10.33 7.14 -8.37
C ALA A 66 10.43 6.32 -7.07
N GLY A 67 9.43 6.43 -6.20
CA GLY A 67 9.31 5.65 -4.96
C GLY A 67 10.23 6.08 -3.80
N LEU A 68 10.95 7.19 -3.90
CA LEU A 68 11.89 7.63 -2.85
C LEU A 68 11.65 9.08 -2.42
N ALA A 69 11.63 9.30 -1.10
CA ALA A 69 11.42 10.63 -0.54
C ALA A 69 12.08 10.83 0.84
N ASN A 70 12.61 12.05 1.04
CA ASN A 70 12.89 12.63 2.35
C ASN A 70 12.31 14.05 2.41
N GLY A 71 11.63 14.44 3.51
CA GLY A 71 11.05 15.78 3.68
C GLY A 71 9.98 16.15 2.64
N THR A 72 10.12 17.30 1.97
CA THR A 72 9.19 17.81 0.91
C THR A 72 9.02 16.86 -0.27
N ALA A 73 9.96 15.94 -0.47
CA ALA A 73 9.83 14.87 -1.46
C ALA A 73 8.73 13.85 -1.10
N ALA A 74 8.26 13.79 0.16
CA ALA A 74 7.26 12.82 0.59
C ALA A 74 5.92 12.99 -0.14
N ALA A 75 5.46 14.23 -0.32
CA ALA A 75 4.26 14.52 -1.11
C ALA A 75 4.43 14.10 -2.57
N THR A 76 5.62 14.33 -3.16
CA THR A 76 5.94 13.90 -4.52
C THR A 76 5.96 12.38 -4.66
N ALA A 77 6.54 11.66 -3.69
CA ALA A 77 6.55 10.19 -3.72
C ALA A 77 5.15 9.59 -3.50
N LEU A 78 4.32 10.19 -2.64
CA LEU A 78 2.92 9.80 -2.49
C LEU A 78 2.14 10.04 -3.79
N GLY A 79 2.29 11.20 -4.41
CA GLY A 79 1.66 11.49 -5.71
C GLY A 79 2.15 10.56 -6.83
N TRP A 80 3.43 10.18 -6.83
CA TRP A 80 3.95 9.15 -7.73
C TRP A 80 3.32 7.77 -7.49
N LEU A 81 3.20 7.36 -6.22
CA LEU A 81 2.60 6.09 -5.82
C LEU A 81 1.11 6.04 -6.21
N ASP A 82 0.38 7.13 -5.99
CA ASP A 82 -1.02 7.27 -6.39
C ASP A 82 -1.16 7.20 -7.92
N GLY A 83 -0.29 7.89 -8.66
CA GLY A 83 -0.28 7.84 -10.12
C GLY A 83 0.02 6.44 -10.67
N LEU A 84 0.97 5.72 -10.07
CA LEU A 84 1.26 4.32 -10.43
C LEU A 84 0.08 3.42 -10.09
N TYR A 85 -0.54 3.59 -8.92
CA TYR A 85 -1.69 2.81 -8.50
C TYR A 85 -2.88 3.02 -9.45
N GLU A 86 -3.19 4.25 -9.86
CA GLU A 86 -4.23 4.51 -10.84
C GLU A 86 -3.91 3.87 -12.21
N PHE A 87 -2.66 3.98 -12.69
CA PHE A 87 -2.24 3.36 -13.93
C PHE A 87 -2.41 1.83 -13.93
N MET A 88 -2.14 1.19 -12.78
CA MET A 88 -2.25 -0.26 -12.62
C MET A 88 -3.69 -0.78 -12.65
N ALA A 89 -4.71 0.07 -12.48
CA ALA A 89 -6.13 -0.32 -12.42
C ALA A 89 -6.58 -1.21 -13.61
N GLN A 90 -5.99 -1.01 -14.78
CA GLN A 90 -6.31 -1.75 -16.02
C GLN A 90 -5.77 -3.19 -16.04
N PHE A 91 -4.82 -3.54 -15.16
CA PHE A 91 -4.16 -4.85 -15.15
C PHE A 91 -4.59 -5.74 -13.98
N VAL A 92 -5.40 -5.21 -13.07
CA VAL A 92 -5.68 -5.81 -11.77
C VAL A 92 -7.19 -6.09 -11.61
N SER A 93 -7.58 -6.68 -10.49
CA SER A 93 -8.97 -6.96 -10.21
C SER A 93 -9.80 -5.67 -10.13
N SER A 94 -11.09 -5.82 -10.43
CA SER A 94 -12.08 -4.77 -10.31
C SER A 94 -13.37 -5.35 -9.74
N ASN A 95 -14.14 -4.49 -9.06
CA ASN A 95 -15.41 -4.81 -8.42
C ASN A 95 -15.38 -5.99 -7.42
N PRO A 96 -14.67 -5.86 -6.29
CA PRO A 96 -13.82 -4.75 -5.88
C PRO A 96 -12.39 -4.85 -6.45
N ARG A 97 -11.65 -3.74 -6.39
CA ARG A 97 -10.20 -3.75 -6.59
C ARG A 97 -9.56 -4.32 -5.32
N GLU A 98 -9.15 -5.57 -5.40
CA GLU A 98 -8.69 -6.38 -4.27
C GLU A 98 -7.34 -5.87 -3.75
N ALA A 99 -7.17 -5.94 -2.44
CA ALA A 99 -5.98 -5.50 -1.73
C ALA A 99 -5.55 -6.55 -0.69
N PHE A 100 -4.31 -6.44 -0.21
CA PHE A 100 -3.75 -7.32 0.81
C PHE A 100 -3.66 -6.62 2.15
N ALA A 101 -4.32 -7.17 3.18
CA ALA A 101 -4.47 -6.53 4.49
C ALA A 101 -3.15 -6.21 5.21
N ASN A 102 -2.10 -7.02 5.01
CA ASN A 102 -0.78 -6.77 5.63
C ASN A 102 -0.04 -5.58 4.98
N TYR A 103 -0.46 -5.15 3.79
CA TYR A 103 -0.07 -3.88 3.19
C TYR A 103 -1.20 -2.87 3.39
N ARG A 104 -1.36 -2.47 4.67
CA ARG A 104 -2.44 -1.60 5.13
C ARG A 104 -2.42 -0.28 4.38
N ASP A 105 -3.54 0.05 3.74
CA ASP A 105 -3.74 1.28 2.98
C ASP A 105 -4.98 2.00 3.50
N LEU A 106 -4.77 3.15 4.13
CA LEU A 106 -5.88 3.98 4.63
C LEU A 106 -6.60 4.77 3.52
N ASP A 107 -6.06 4.79 2.30
CA ASP A 107 -6.62 5.55 1.17
C ASP A 107 -7.80 4.80 0.52
N ILE A 108 -7.92 3.48 0.72
CA ILE A 108 -9.04 2.68 0.24
C ILE A 108 -10.28 2.76 1.15
N GLY A 109 -10.20 3.55 2.24
CA GLY A 109 -11.31 3.84 3.15
C GLY A 109 -10.96 3.62 4.60
N ARG A 110 -11.71 4.27 5.50
CA ARG A 110 -11.57 4.15 6.95
C ARG A 110 -12.94 3.95 7.58
N ASN A 111 -12.96 3.39 8.78
CA ASN A 111 -14.14 3.29 9.61
C ASN A 111 -14.66 4.69 9.95
N VAL A 112 -15.98 4.83 9.86
CA VAL A 112 -16.72 5.96 10.42
C VAL A 112 -17.36 5.47 11.71
N VAL A 113 -17.08 6.17 12.80
CA VAL A 113 -17.63 5.89 14.14
C VAL A 113 -18.98 6.60 14.28
N GLY A 114 -20.01 5.85 14.66
CA GLY A 114 -21.36 6.37 14.89
C GLY A 114 -21.50 7.17 16.19
N GLY A 115 -22.68 7.75 16.41
CA GLY A 115 -22.99 8.51 17.64
C GLY A 115 -23.00 7.67 18.91
N ASP A 116 -23.13 6.35 18.79
CA ASP A 116 -22.98 5.36 19.88
C ASP A 116 -21.51 5.02 20.16
N GLY A 117 -20.58 5.67 19.46
CA GLY A 117 -19.16 5.44 19.59
C GLY A 117 -18.68 4.14 18.95
N VAL A 118 -19.46 3.50 18.07
CA VAL A 118 -19.11 2.20 17.46
C VAL A 118 -18.98 2.29 15.94
N SER A 119 -18.01 1.56 15.39
CA SER A 119 -17.84 1.46 13.93
C SER A 119 -18.99 0.66 13.32
N THR A 120 -19.48 1.05 12.15
CA THR A 120 -20.59 0.32 11.49
C THR A 120 -20.09 -0.61 10.39
N TYR A 121 -20.69 -1.81 10.30
CA TYR A 121 -20.39 -2.77 9.22
C TYR A 121 -20.45 -2.12 7.83
N ARG A 122 -21.49 -1.29 7.61
CA ARG A 122 -21.76 -0.63 6.32
C ARG A 122 -20.67 0.37 5.94
N SER A 123 -20.14 1.16 6.88
CA SER A 123 -19.05 2.10 6.59
C SER A 123 -17.74 1.35 6.27
N GLY A 124 -17.49 0.22 6.94
CA GLY A 124 -16.30 -0.58 6.69
C GLY A 124 -16.31 -1.40 5.39
N ARG A 125 -17.46 -1.57 4.71
CA ARG A 125 -17.54 -2.38 3.47
C ARG A 125 -16.60 -1.90 2.36
N VAL A 126 -16.40 -0.58 2.23
CA VAL A 126 -15.63 0.03 1.13
C VAL A 126 -14.17 -0.44 1.08
N TRP A 127 -13.56 -0.68 2.25
CA TRP A 127 -12.21 -1.22 2.39
C TRP A 127 -12.24 -2.73 2.71
N GLY A 128 -13.22 -3.17 3.51
CA GLY A 128 -13.32 -4.53 4.01
C GLY A 128 -13.55 -5.56 2.91
N GLU A 129 -14.37 -5.24 1.91
CA GLU A 129 -14.58 -6.13 0.75
C GLU A 129 -13.36 -6.17 -0.17
N ARG A 130 -12.53 -5.13 -0.20
CA ARG A 130 -11.24 -5.15 -0.94
C ARG A 130 -10.25 -6.13 -0.31
N TYR A 131 -10.19 -6.20 1.03
CA TYR A 131 -9.29 -7.11 1.73
C TYR A 131 -9.80 -8.54 1.86
N PHE A 132 -11.11 -8.70 2.11
CA PHE A 132 -11.66 -9.98 2.54
C PHE A 132 -12.75 -10.51 1.61
N MET A 133 -13.14 -9.77 0.57
CA MET A 133 -14.18 -10.18 -0.38
C MET A 133 -15.44 -10.66 0.37
N GLY A 134 -16.02 -11.78 -0.05
CA GLY A 134 -17.18 -12.39 0.61
C GLY A 134 -16.94 -12.82 2.07
N ASN A 135 -15.70 -12.90 2.54
CA ASN A 135 -15.39 -13.25 3.92
C ASN A 135 -15.62 -12.07 4.89
N TYR A 136 -15.69 -10.83 4.40
CA TYR A 136 -15.88 -9.65 5.26
C TYR A 136 -17.12 -9.77 6.15
N ARG A 137 -18.26 -10.23 5.59
CA ARG A 137 -19.50 -10.43 6.36
C ARG A 137 -19.35 -11.50 7.44
N LYS A 138 -18.65 -12.59 7.15
CA LYS A 138 -18.40 -13.66 8.13
C LYS A 138 -17.53 -13.16 9.28
N LEU A 139 -16.48 -12.39 8.96
CA LEU A 139 -15.62 -11.76 9.96
C LEU A 139 -16.39 -10.79 10.85
N ALA A 140 -17.27 -9.96 10.28
CA ALA A 140 -18.12 -9.04 11.03
C ALA A 140 -19.11 -9.77 11.97
N ALA A 141 -19.66 -10.90 11.52
CA ALA A 141 -20.51 -11.75 12.35
C ALA A 141 -19.74 -12.40 13.52
N VAL A 142 -18.48 -12.80 13.30
CA VAL A 142 -17.60 -13.30 14.37
C VAL A 142 -17.28 -12.17 15.35
N LYS A 143 -16.89 -11.00 14.85
CA LYS A 143 -16.62 -9.80 15.66
C LYS A 143 -17.79 -9.46 16.58
N ALA A 144 -19.02 -9.48 16.07
CA ALA A 144 -20.22 -9.22 16.87
C ALA A 144 -20.40 -10.18 18.05
N ARG A 145 -19.93 -11.43 17.94
CA ARG A 145 -20.02 -12.42 19.02
C ARG A 145 -18.90 -12.29 20.04
N VAL A 146 -17.68 -11.99 19.59
CA VAL A 146 -16.48 -12.01 20.45
C VAL A 146 -16.14 -10.64 21.04
N ASP A 147 -16.58 -9.55 20.41
CA ASP A 147 -16.34 -8.17 20.83
C ASP A 147 -17.51 -7.25 20.42
N PRO A 148 -18.70 -7.43 21.02
CA PRO A 148 -19.92 -6.69 20.67
C PRO A 148 -19.84 -5.19 20.97
N SER A 149 -19.01 -4.78 21.93
CA SER A 149 -18.78 -3.37 22.29
C SER A 149 -17.74 -2.67 21.39
N ASP A 150 -17.13 -3.39 20.44
CA ASP A 150 -16.09 -2.88 19.54
C ASP A 150 -14.88 -2.31 20.28
N TYR A 151 -14.44 -3.01 21.35
CA TYR A 151 -13.30 -2.58 22.16
C TYR A 151 -11.99 -2.62 21.38
N PHE A 152 -11.72 -3.72 20.67
CA PHE A 152 -10.51 -3.89 19.86
C PHE A 152 -10.69 -3.25 18.48
N ARG A 153 -10.31 -1.98 18.35
CA ARG A 153 -10.57 -1.21 17.14
C ARG A 153 -9.41 -0.35 16.66
N ASN A 154 -9.43 -0.06 15.37
CA ASN A 154 -8.59 0.93 14.69
C ASN A 154 -9.34 1.46 13.45
N GLU A 155 -8.66 2.25 12.62
CA GLU A 155 -9.23 2.90 11.44
C GLU A 155 -9.77 1.92 10.38
N GLN A 156 -9.36 0.65 10.42
CA GLN A 156 -9.81 -0.43 9.52
C GLN A 156 -9.99 -1.76 10.28
N SER A 157 -10.42 -1.71 11.54
CA SER A 157 -10.82 -2.93 12.26
C SER A 157 -12.16 -3.40 11.73
N ILE A 158 -12.36 -4.72 11.66
CA ILE A 158 -13.66 -5.30 11.31
C ILE A 158 -14.71 -4.78 12.31
N PRO A 159 -15.75 -4.06 11.87
CA PRO A 159 -16.83 -3.63 12.75
C PRO A 159 -17.75 -4.82 13.10
N PRO A 160 -18.35 -4.84 14.30
CA PRO A 160 -19.34 -5.86 14.64
C PRO A 160 -20.56 -5.74 13.72
N LEU A 161 -21.03 -6.87 13.19
CA LEU A 161 -22.30 -6.94 12.47
C LEU A 161 -23.45 -6.82 13.47
N ARG A 162 -24.08 -5.64 13.51
CA ARG A 162 -25.30 -5.35 14.26
C ARG A 162 -26.50 -5.33 13.34
#